data_AF-A1UBA0-F1
#
_entry.id   AF-A1UBA0-F1
#
_cell.length_a   1.000
_cell.length_b   1.000
_cell.length_c   1.000
_cell.angle_alpha   90.00
_cell.angle_beta   90.00
_cell.angle_gamma   90.00
#
_symmetry.space_group_name_H-M   'P 1'
#
loop_
_entity.id
_entity.type
_entity.pdbx_description
1 polymer ?
#
loop_
_entity_poly.entity_id
_entity_poly.type
_entity_poly.pdbx_seq_one_letter_code
_entity_poly.pdbx_strand_id
1 'polypeptide(L)'
;MRVLVTGGTGFVGAWTAKAVQDAGHQVRFLVRKPERLTTSAAKIGADTGDHVVGDISDPDSTAAALDGCDAVIHCAAMVSTDPSMADEMLRTNLEGARYVLGGAAKAGLDPIIHVSSFTALFRPGLDVLHADLPVTGGSDGYGKSKAVVEAYARGLQDAGAPVDITYPGMVLGPPAGDQFGEAAEGVEASIKMRSVPGRGAGWIVVDVRDLAALHVALLEPGRGPRRYMLGGRRVPVGELATLIGDAAGRDLAPIPIPDVALRTVGRIFDVIGDQLPFETPINSAAMQYYTQMPKSDDAPAERDLGIKQREVAETIADTVAGLREVGRL
;
A
#
# COMPACT_ATOMS: atom_id res chain seq x y z
N MET A 1 -8.41 -13.90 17.85
CA MET A 1 -7.54 -14.70 16.97
C MET A 1 -6.09 -14.35 17.26
N ARG A 2 -5.17 -15.26 16.99
CA ARG A 2 -3.75 -14.96 16.81
C ARG A 2 -3.46 -14.78 15.32
N VAL A 3 -3.03 -13.58 14.95
CA VAL A 3 -2.91 -13.15 13.56
C VAL A 3 -1.43 -12.93 13.23
N LEU A 4 -0.93 -13.63 12.22
CA LEU A 4 0.37 -13.33 11.65
C LEU A 4 0.27 -12.05 10.81
N VAL A 5 1.04 -11.02 11.13
CA VAL A 5 1.18 -9.82 10.30
C VAL A 5 2.59 -9.74 9.73
N THR A 6 2.71 -9.82 8.42
CA THR A 6 3.99 -9.55 7.73
C THR A 6 4.08 -8.08 7.34
N GLY A 7 5.31 -7.53 7.26
CA GLY A 7 5.50 -6.12 6.89
C GLY A 7 5.16 -5.15 8.03
N GLY A 8 5.06 -5.63 9.27
CA GLY A 8 4.74 -4.81 10.45
C GLY A 8 5.79 -3.74 10.80
N THR A 9 6.98 -3.79 10.18
CA THR A 9 7.98 -2.73 10.29
C THR A 9 7.80 -1.59 9.29
N GLY A 10 6.80 -1.68 8.40
CA GLY A 10 6.46 -0.65 7.41
C GLY A 10 5.14 0.04 7.74
N PHE A 11 4.79 1.06 6.95
CA PHE A 11 3.65 1.95 7.21
C PHE A 11 2.30 1.23 7.34
N VAL A 12 1.87 0.53 6.29
CA VAL A 12 0.57 -0.18 6.27
C VAL A 12 0.53 -1.33 7.27
N GLY A 13 1.61 -2.12 7.35
CA GLY A 13 1.67 -3.27 8.23
C GLY A 13 1.63 -2.89 9.71
N ALA A 14 2.30 -1.80 10.10
CA ALA A 14 2.28 -1.30 11.47
C ALA A 14 0.87 -0.85 11.90
N TRP A 15 0.21 -0.01 11.09
CA TRP A 15 -1.17 0.43 11.37
C TRP A 15 -2.17 -0.73 11.35
N THR A 16 -1.98 -1.69 10.45
CA THR A 16 -2.78 -2.92 10.42
C THR A 16 -2.60 -3.71 11.72
N ALA A 17 -1.37 -3.95 12.16
CA ALA A 17 -1.11 -4.65 13.41
C ALA A 17 -1.71 -3.92 14.62
N LYS A 18 -1.58 -2.59 14.68
CA LYS A 18 -2.18 -1.77 15.73
C LYS A 18 -3.70 -1.94 15.77
N ALA A 19 -4.38 -1.82 14.64
CA ALA A 19 -5.84 -1.96 14.59
C ALA A 19 -6.30 -3.38 14.97
N VAL A 20 -5.55 -4.41 14.56
CA VAL A 20 -5.82 -5.81 14.94
C VAL A 20 -5.72 -6.00 16.44
N GLN A 21 -4.73 -5.39 17.09
CA GLN A 21 -4.60 -5.42 18.55
C GLN A 21 -5.69 -4.64 19.27
N ASP A 22 -6.05 -3.46 18.75
CA ASP A 22 -7.16 -2.66 19.29
C ASP A 22 -8.50 -3.38 19.21
N ALA A 23 -8.67 -4.26 18.21
CA ALA A 23 -9.83 -5.14 18.08
C ALA A 23 -9.79 -6.36 19.03
N GLY A 24 -8.78 -6.48 19.90
CA GLY A 24 -8.65 -7.54 20.89
C GLY A 24 -8.04 -8.85 20.35
N HIS A 25 -7.37 -8.80 19.21
CA HIS A 25 -6.62 -9.94 18.67
C HIS A 25 -5.14 -9.89 19.08
N GLN A 26 -4.48 -11.04 19.06
CA GLN A 26 -3.04 -11.14 19.27
C GLN A 26 -2.35 -11.03 17.92
N VAL A 27 -1.24 -10.30 17.86
CA VAL A 27 -0.43 -10.18 16.63
C VAL A 27 0.91 -10.86 16.84
N ARG A 28 1.26 -11.73 15.91
CA ARG A 28 2.63 -12.19 15.72
C ARG A 28 3.22 -11.49 14.51
N PHE A 29 4.43 -10.96 14.63
CA PHE A 29 5.14 -10.37 13.49
C PHE A 29 6.14 -11.36 12.88
N LEU A 30 6.28 -11.36 11.55
CA LEU A 30 7.47 -11.91 10.87
C LEU A 30 8.36 -10.75 10.43
N VAL A 31 9.57 -10.69 10.98
CA VAL A 31 10.48 -9.55 10.78
C VAL A 31 11.92 -10.00 10.62
N ARG A 32 12.67 -9.30 9.76
CA ARG A 32 14.12 -9.55 9.58
C ARG A 32 14.96 -8.93 10.69
N LYS A 33 14.50 -7.78 11.18
CA LYS A 33 15.19 -6.91 12.14
C LYS A 33 14.19 -6.47 13.21
N PRO A 34 14.06 -7.21 14.32
CA PRO A 34 13.10 -6.90 15.38
C PRO A 34 13.20 -5.48 15.92
N GLU A 35 14.41 -4.91 15.97
CA GLU A 35 14.64 -3.55 16.41
C GLU A 35 13.84 -2.51 15.60
N ARG A 36 13.51 -2.79 14.32
CA ARG A 36 12.69 -1.89 13.51
C ARG A 36 11.23 -1.81 13.97
N LEU A 37 10.73 -2.79 14.73
CA LEU A 37 9.40 -2.72 15.33
C LEU A 37 9.35 -1.60 16.40
N THR A 38 10.47 -1.33 17.07
CA THR A 38 10.57 -0.29 18.11
C THR A 38 10.49 1.13 17.56
N THR A 39 10.89 1.34 16.30
CA THR A 39 10.82 2.63 15.61
C THR A 39 9.58 2.80 14.75
N SER A 40 8.75 1.75 14.62
CA SER A 40 7.53 1.74 13.78
C SER A 40 6.28 1.38 14.57
N ALA A 41 5.86 0.10 14.57
CA ALA A 41 4.62 -0.37 15.21
C ALA A 41 4.54 0.00 16.71
N ALA A 42 5.64 -0.11 17.46
CA ALA A 42 5.65 0.26 18.88
C ALA A 42 5.44 1.77 19.10
N LYS A 43 5.85 2.63 18.16
CA LYS A 43 5.67 4.09 18.26
C LYS A 43 4.22 4.52 18.18
N ILE A 44 3.39 3.72 17.51
CA ILE A 44 1.95 3.93 17.44
C ILE A 44 1.20 3.06 18.47
N GLY A 45 1.90 2.48 19.44
CA GLY A 45 1.31 1.77 20.58
C GLY A 45 0.93 0.31 20.30
N ALA A 46 1.48 -0.33 19.27
CA ALA A 46 1.32 -1.77 19.09
C ALA A 46 2.25 -2.55 20.04
N ASP A 47 1.76 -3.64 20.61
CA ASP A 47 2.58 -4.62 21.34
C ASP A 47 3.40 -5.44 20.34
N THR A 48 4.72 -5.37 20.44
CA THR A 48 5.66 -6.04 19.51
C THR A 48 6.37 -7.23 20.14
N GLY A 49 5.87 -7.72 21.28
CA GLY A 49 6.48 -8.79 22.06
C GLY A 49 6.49 -10.16 21.36
N ASP A 50 5.48 -10.49 20.57
CA ASP A 50 5.42 -11.73 19.78
C ASP A 50 5.91 -11.50 18.35
N HIS A 51 7.14 -11.93 18.08
CA HIS A 51 7.71 -11.89 16.73
C HIS A 51 8.59 -13.10 16.45
N VAL A 52 8.65 -13.47 15.18
CA VAL A 52 9.57 -14.46 14.63
C VAL A 52 10.59 -13.73 13.75
N VAL A 53 11.87 -14.03 13.97
CA VAL A 53 12.95 -13.49 13.15
C VAL A 53 13.10 -14.34 11.90
N GLY A 54 12.94 -13.73 10.74
CA GLY A 54 13.02 -14.45 9.47
C GLY A 54 12.72 -13.59 8.26
N ASP A 55 12.91 -14.18 7.08
CA ASP A 55 12.59 -13.57 5.78
C ASP A 55 11.33 -14.21 5.18
N ILE A 56 10.53 -13.43 4.46
CA ILE A 56 9.33 -13.95 3.79
C ILE A 56 9.68 -14.92 2.66
N SER A 57 10.87 -14.80 2.07
CA SER A 57 11.39 -15.70 1.03
C SER A 57 12.01 -16.98 1.59
N ASP A 58 12.05 -17.15 2.91
CA ASP A 58 12.51 -18.38 3.56
C ASP A 58 11.33 -19.25 4.03
N PRO A 59 11.14 -20.45 3.46
CA PRO A 59 10.03 -21.33 3.82
C PRO A 59 10.04 -21.72 5.30
N ASP A 60 11.20 -21.93 5.92
CA ASP A 60 11.28 -22.36 7.32
C ASP A 60 10.88 -21.22 8.27
N SER A 61 11.35 -20.01 7.98
CA SER A 61 10.93 -18.78 8.67
C SER A 61 9.42 -18.57 8.61
N THR A 62 8.82 -18.70 7.43
CA THR A 62 7.37 -18.50 7.26
C THR A 62 6.54 -19.59 7.94
N ALA A 63 6.98 -20.85 7.89
CA ALA A 63 6.31 -21.95 8.56
C ALA A 63 6.32 -21.75 10.08
N ALA A 64 7.48 -21.37 10.66
CA ALA A 64 7.59 -21.05 12.08
C ALA A 64 6.71 -19.85 12.48
N ALA A 65 6.59 -18.85 11.61
CA ALA A 65 5.73 -17.70 11.86
C ALA A 65 4.23 -18.05 11.82
N LEU A 66 3.82 -18.91 10.89
CA LEU A 66 2.45 -19.39 10.73
C LEU A 66 2.00 -20.34 11.85
N ASP A 67 2.94 -21.06 12.47
CA ASP A 67 2.64 -22.05 13.51
C ASP A 67 1.86 -21.47 14.69
N GLY A 68 0.70 -22.07 15.00
CA GLY A 68 -0.20 -21.64 16.06
C GLY A 68 -0.92 -20.31 15.81
N CYS A 69 -0.94 -19.79 14.58
CA CYS A 69 -1.80 -18.67 14.18
C CYS A 69 -3.14 -19.17 13.61
N ASP A 70 -4.19 -18.37 13.79
CA ASP A 70 -5.53 -18.64 13.27
C ASP A 70 -5.74 -17.98 11.89
N ALA A 71 -5.07 -16.86 11.63
CA ALA A 71 -5.21 -16.03 10.45
C ALA A 71 -3.88 -15.35 10.06
N VAL A 72 -3.81 -14.85 8.83
CA VAL A 72 -2.65 -14.10 8.34
C VAL A 72 -3.06 -12.85 7.58
N ILE A 73 -2.30 -11.77 7.75
CA ILE A 73 -2.36 -10.56 6.94
C ILE A 73 -0.99 -10.32 6.32
N HIS A 74 -0.93 -10.48 4.99
CA HIS A 74 0.28 -10.33 4.22
C HIS A 74 0.41 -8.92 3.64
N CYS A 75 1.05 -8.01 4.38
CA CYS A 75 1.39 -6.65 3.92
C CYS A 75 2.82 -6.52 3.38
N ALA A 76 3.68 -7.50 3.61
CA ALA A 76 5.08 -7.41 3.23
C ALA A 76 5.26 -7.39 1.70
N ALA A 77 6.08 -6.47 1.23
CA ALA A 77 6.65 -6.49 -0.10
C ALA A 77 8.05 -5.86 -0.05
N MET A 78 8.99 -6.45 -0.79
CA MET A 78 10.17 -5.73 -1.25
C MET A 78 9.70 -4.67 -2.25
N VAL A 79 10.16 -3.44 -2.04
CA VAL A 79 9.89 -2.29 -2.92
C VAL A 79 11.25 -1.66 -3.23
N SER A 80 11.55 -1.52 -4.51
CA SER A 80 12.73 -0.82 -5.00
C SER A 80 12.36 -0.01 -6.24
N THR A 81 12.83 1.23 -6.30
CA THR A 81 12.75 2.09 -7.48
C THR A 81 13.92 1.87 -8.44
N ASP A 82 14.97 1.15 -8.01
CA ASP A 82 16.10 0.75 -8.85
C ASP A 82 15.66 -0.30 -9.89
N PRO A 83 15.71 0.03 -11.20
CA PRO A 83 15.32 -0.89 -12.27
C PRO A 83 16.11 -2.20 -12.27
N SER A 84 17.37 -2.19 -11.81
CA SER A 84 18.22 -3.38 -11.75
C SER A 84 17.75 -4.42 -10.72
N MET A 85 16.99 -3.97 -9.72
CA MET A 85 16.44 -4.82 -8.66
C MET A 85 15.03 -5.37 -9.00
N ALA A 86 14.50 -5.06 -10.18
CA ALA A 86 13.13 -5.42 -10.55
C ALA A 86 12.88 -6.94 -10.55
N ASP A 87 13.82 -7.73 -11.09
CA ASP A 87 13.71 -9.20 -11.13
C ASP A 87 13.84 -9.82 -9.73
N GLU A 88 14.72 -9.28 -8.89
CA GLU A 88 14.85 -9.72 -7.50
C GLU A 88 13.59 -9.39 -6.69
N MET A 89 13.02 -8.20 -6.89
CA MET A 89 11.77 -7.79 -6.26
C MET A 89 10.61 -8.72 -6.67
N LEU A 90 10.47 -9.01 -7.97
CA LEU A 90 9.50 -9.96 -8.50
C LEU A 90 9.64 -11.33 -7.84
N ARG A 91 10.86 -11.87 -7.83
CA ARG A 91 11.15 -13.19 -7.26
C ARG A 91 10.84 -13.22 -5.76
N THR A 92 11.38 -12.27 -5.00
CA THR A 92 11.22 -12.20 -3.54
C THR A 92 9.76 -12.05 -3.14
N ASN A 93 9.01 -11.18 -3.82
CA ASN A 93 7.60 -10.96 -3.50
C ASN A 93 6.73 -12.18 -3.86
N LEU A 94 7.01 -12.84 -5.00
CA LEU A 94 6.29 -14.04 -5.39
C LEU A 94 6.61 -15.23 -4.47
N GLU A 95 7.88 -15.44 -4.13
CA GLU A 95 8.29 -16.46 -3.16
C GLU A 95 7.66 -16.19 -1.79
N GLY A 96 7.72 -14.93 -1.33
CA GLY A 96 7.04 -14.47 -0.12
C GLY A 96 5.56 -14.81 -0.10
N ALA A 97 4.84 -14.48 -1.18
CA ALA A 97 3.43 -14.81 -1.30
C ALA A 97 3.17 -16.32 -1.32
N ARG A 98 4.03 -17.11 -1.98
CA ARG A 98 3.90 -18.58 -2.00
C ARG A 98 4.05 -19.19 -0.63
N TYR A 99 5.05 -18.75 0.14
CA TYR A 99 5.32 -19.29 1.45
C TYR A 99 4.31 -18.79 2.50
N VAL A 100 3.94 -17.51 2.45
CA VAL A 100 2.96 -16.94 3.40
C VAL A 100 1.53 -17.33 3.05
N LEU A 101 1.02 -16.95 1.88
CA LEU A 101 -0.38 -17.21 1.50
C LEU A 101 -0.61 -18.70 1.22
N GLY A 102 0.30 -19.32 0.48
CA GLY A 102 0.22 -20.76 0.19
C GLY A 102 0.47 -21.62 1.43
N GLY A 103 1.39 -21.21 2.31
CA GLY A 103 1.62 -21.87 3.59
C GLY A 103 0.40 -21.77 4.51
N ALA A 104 -0.20 -20.58 4.63
CA ALA A 104 -1.41 -20.38 5.42
C ALA A 104 -2.59 -21.22 4.90
N ALA A 105 -2.79 -21.26 3.58
CA ALA A 105 -3.84 -22.09 2.97
C ALA A 105 -3.62 -23.58 3.25
N LYS A 106 -2.37 -24.07 3.17
CA LYS A 106 -2.02 -25.47 3.51
C LYS A 106 -2.22 -25.78 4.99
N ALA A 107 -1.94 -24.82 5.86
CA ALA A 107 -2.12 -24.94 7.31
C ALA A 107 -3.58 -24.74 7.75
N GLY A 108 -4.49 -24.42 6.83
CA GLY A 108 -5.92 -24.28 7.11
C GLY A 108 -6.27 -22.99 7.87
N LEU A 109 -5.44 -21.95 7.79
CA LEU A 109 -5.74 -20.64 8.38
C LEU A 109 -6.91 -19.99 7.63
N ASP A 110 -7.76 -19.32 8.38
CA ASP A 110 -8.93 -18.62 7.85
C ASP A 110 -9.31 -17.47 8.81
N PRO A 111 -9.24 -16.20 8.36
CA PRO A 111 -9.00 -15.77 6.98
C PRO A 111 -7.53 -15.57 6.61
N ILE A 112 -7.26 -15.57 5.30
CA ILE A 112 -5.96 -15.23 4.70
C ILE A 112 -6.13 -13.91 3.96
N ILE A 113 -5.53 -12.83 4.45
CA ILE A 113 -5.70 -11.49 3.85
C ILE A 113 -4.42 -11.12 3.09
N HIS A 114 -4.53 -10.90 1.78
CA HIS A 114 -3.47 -10.36 0.94
C HIS A 114 -3.68 -8.86 0.67
N VAL A 115 -2.70 -8.03 1.04
CA VAL A 115 -2.71 -6.60 0.75
C VAL A 115 -2.02 -6.35 -0.59
N SER A 116 -2.82 -6.26 -1.64
CA SER A 116 -2.37 -6.04 -3.01
C SER A 116 -2.12 -4.54 -3.25
N SER A 117 -2.44 -4.05 -4.44
CA SER A 117 -2.44 -2.62 -4.78
C SER A 117 -3.35 -2.39 -5.99
N PHE A 118 -3.93 -1.20 -6.11
CA PHE A 118 -4.63 -0.80 -7.33
C PHE A 118 -3.76 -0.95 -8.59
N THR A 119 -2.42 -0.86 -8.46
CA THR A 119 -1.48 -1.02 -9.58
C THR A 119 -1.48 -2.43 -10.19
N ALA A 120 -1.97 -3.44 -9.47
CA ALA A 120 -2.14 -4.79 -10.01
C ALA A 120 -3.27 -4.85 -11.06
N LEU A 121 -4.27 -3.97 -10.95
CA LEU A 121 -5.48 -3.93 -11.79
C LEU A 121 -5.48 -2.77 -12.79
N PHE A 122 -4.59 -1.79 -12.59
CA PHE A 122 -4.58 -0.58 -13.39
C PHE A 122 -4.18 -0.86 -14.85
N ARG A 123 -4.89 -0.20 -15.76
CA ARG A 123 -4.49 -0.03 -17.17
C ARG A 123 -4.91 1.35 -17.68
N PRO A 124 -4.19 1.92 -18.67
CA PRO A 124 -4.58 3.15 -19.36
C PRO A 124 -6.03 3.13 -19.85
N GLY A 125 -6.73 4.26 -19.69
CA GLY A 125 -8.10 4.45 -20.19
C GLY A 125 -9.22 3.81 -19.35
N LEU A 126 -8.93 3.39 -18.11
CA LEU A 126 -9.98 3.03 -17.16
C LEU A 126 -10.71 4.26 -16.62
N ASP A 127 -12.03 4.17 -16.48
CA ASP A 127 -12.83 5.19 -15.79
C ASP A 127 -12.94 4.90 -14.28
N VAL A 128 -13.11 3.62 -13.92
CA VAL A 128 -13.31 3.13 -12.55
C VAL A 128 -12.48 1.87 -12.32
N LEU A 129 -11.79 1.81 -11.18
CA LEU A 129 -11.18 0.60 -10.62
C LEU A 129 -12.21 -0.13 -9.76
N HIS A 130 -12.42 -1.41 -10.05
CA HIS A 130 -13.21 -2.30 -9.22
C HIS A 130 -12.47 -3.63 -9.05
N ALA A 131 -12.79 -4.36 -7.98
CA ALA A 131 -12.03 -5.51 -7.52
C ALA A 131 -12.04 -6.69 -8.52
N ASP A 132 -13.03 -6.76 -9.40
CA ASP A 132 -13.17 -7.82 -10.43
C ASP A 132 -12.45 -7.53 -11.74
N LEU A 133 -11.75 -6.40 -11.87
CA LEU A 133 -10.94 -6.13 -13.06
C LEU A 133 -9.90 -7.25 -13.29
N PRO A 134 -9.53 -7.51 -14.56
CA PRO A 134 -8.48 -8.47 -14.87
C PRO A 134 -7.14 -7.99 -14.30
N VAL A 135 -6.31 -8.94 -13.89
CA VAL A 135 -4.93 -8.66 -13.49
C VAL A 135 -4.13 -8.31 -14.73
N THR A 136 -3.69 -7.06 -14.84
CA THR A 136 -2.89 -6.57 -15.96
C THR A 136 -1.46 -6.29 -15.55
N GLY A 137 -1.28 -5.76 -14.34
CA GLY A 137 -0.05 -5.10 -13.92
C GLY A 137 0.17 -3.78 -14.65
N GLY A 138 0.67 -2.80 -13.92
CA GLY A 138 1.14 -1.55 -14.52
C GLY A 138 2.36 -1.73 -15.42
N SER A 139 2.82 -0.64 -16.02
CA SER A 139 3.93 -0.65 -16.98
C SER A 139 5.33 -0.77 -16.35
N ASP A 140 5.45 -0.62 -15.03
CA ASP A 140 6.70 -0.66 -14.25
C ASP A 140 6.96 -1.98 -13.51
N GLY A 141 8.18 -2.10 -12.99
CA GLY A 141 8.61 -3.24 -12.17
C GLY A 141 7.74 -3.46 -10.93
N TYR A 142 7.25 -2.39 -10.29
CA TYR A 142 6.36 -2.50 -9.12
C TYR A 142 4.94 -2.95 -9.50
N GLY A 143 4.35 -2.41 -10.58
CA GLY A 143 3.06 -2.87 -11.09
C GLY A 143 3.09 -4.35 -11.50
N LYS A 144 4.16 -4.79 -12.17
CA LYS A 144 4.41 -6.21 -12.50
C LYS A 144 4.62 -7.06 -11.24
N SER A 145 5.47 -6.55 -10.33
CA SER A 145 5.50 -6.79 -8.87
C SER A 145 4.22 -7.40 -8.32
N LYS A 146 3.26 -6.50 -8.22
CA LYS A 146 1.96 -6.72 -7.60
C LYS A 146 1.08 -7.63 -8.43
N ALA A 147 1.09 -7.52 -9.76
CA ALA A 147 0.28 -8.37 -10.63
C ALA A 147 0.63 -9.85 -10.56
N VAL A 148 1.92 -10.21 -10.45
CA VAL A 148 2.32 -11.62 -10.36
C VAL A 148 1.90 -12.24 -9.02
N VAL A 149 2.02 -11.49 -7.92
CA VAL A 149 1.53 -11.90 -6.60
C VAL A 149 0.01 -11.98 -6.57
N GLU A 150 -0.66 -10.99 -7.18
CA GLU A 150 -2.11 -10.94 -7.31
C GLU A 150 -2.66 -12.15 -8.06
N ALA A 151 -2.05 -12.50 -9.21
CA ALA A 151 -2.44 -13.67 -9.98
C ALA A 151 -2.29 -14.96 -9.18
N TYR A 152 -1.24 -15.08 -8.36
CA TYR A 152 -1.06 -16.21 -7.45
C TYR A 152 -2.14 -16.25 -6.35
N ALA A 153 -2.44 -15.11 -5.71
CA ALA A 153 -3.47 -15.01 -4.68
C ALA A 153 -4.86 -15.35 -5.23
N ARG A 154 -5.21 -14.86 -6.43
CA ARG A 154 -6.45 -15.22 -7.13
C ARG A 154 -6.48 -16.71 -7.51
N GLY A 155 -5.34 -17.28 -7.92
CA GLY A 155 -5.23 -18.72 -8.15
C GLY A 155 -5.50 -19.57 -6.90
N LEU A 156 -5.15 -19.08 -5.70
CA LEU A 156 -5.55 -19.71 -4.44
C LEU A 156 -7.06 -19.61 -4.19
N GLN A 157 -7.69 -18.46 -4.51
CA GLN A 157 -9.15 -18.32 -4.44
C GLN A 157 -9.85 -19.28 -5.40
N ASP A 158 -9.38 -19.40 -6.64
CA ASP A 158 -9.91 -20.33 -7.64
C ASP A 158 -9.77 -21.80 -7.20
N ALA A 159 -8.76 -22.12 -6.38
CA ALA A 159 -8.56 -23.41 -5.74
C ALA A 159 -9.37 -23.61 -4.44
N GLY A 160 -10.18 -22.63 -4.03
CA GLY A 160 -11.07 -22.71 -2.88
C GLY A 160 -10.46 -22.28 -1.55
N ALA A 161 -9.26 -21.69 -1.53
CA ALA A 161 -8.68 -21.14 -0.30
C ALA A 161 -9.41 -19.86 0.13
N PRO A 162 -9.57 -19.60 1.45
CA PRO A 162 -10.29 -18.44 1.99
C PRO A 162 -9.40 -17.19 1.96
N VAL A 163 -8.91 -16.83 0.76
CA VAL A 163 -8.07 -15.65 0.56
C VAL A 163 -8.95 -14.44 0.31
N ASP A 164 -8.86 -13.44 1.16
CA ASP A 164 -9.39 -12.10 0.94
C ASP A 164 -8.29 -11.20 0.35
N ILE A 165 -8.64 -10.34 -0.61
CA ILE A 165 -7.69 -9.43 -1.26
C ILE A 165 -8.15 -7.99 -1.13
N THR A 166 -7.26 -7.10 -0.69
CA THR A 166 -7.51 -5.65 -0.64
C THR A 166 -6.66 -4.90 -1.68
N TYR A 167 -7.26 -3.90 -2.33
CA TYR A 167 -6.59 -3.04 -3.33
C TYR A 167 -6.57 -1.59 -2.86
N PRO A 168 -5.59 -1.21 -2.03
CA PRO A 168 -5.46 0.17 -1.59
C PRO A 168 -5.01 1.10 -2.73
N GLY A 169 -5.42 2.36 -2.61
CA GLY A 169 -4.99 3.48 -3.45
C GLY A 169 -3.66 4.09 -3.00
N MET A 170 -3.56 5.42 -3.09
CA MET A 170 -2.44 6.18 -2.51
C MET A 170 -2.65 6.30 -1.00
N VAL A 171 -1.99 5.43 -0.24
CA VAL A 171 -2.13 5.38 1.22
C VAL A 171 -1.38 6.53 1.87
N LEU A 172 -2.13 7.38 2.58
CA LEU A 172 -1.65 8.53 3.34
C LEU A 172 -2.16 8.45 4.79
N GLY A 173 -1.68 9.34 5.65
CA GLY A 173 -2.10 9.42 7.05
C GLY A 173 -0.93 9.65 8.01
N PRO A 174 -1.19 9.61 9.33
CA PRO A 174 -0.15 9.80 10.35
C PRO A 174 0.91 8.68 10.28
N PRO A 175 2.21 8.99 10.42
CA PRO A 175 3.27 8.01 10.25
C PRO A 175 3.22 6.90 11.31
N ALA A 176 3.75 5.73 10.95
CA ALA A 176 4.03 4.68 11.91
C ALA A 176 5.45 4.86 12.43
N GLY A 177 5.62 5.74 13.41
CA GLY A 177 6.93 6.15 13.89
C GLY A 177 7.72 6.89 12.82
N ASP A 178 8.82 6.32 12.34
CA ASP A 178 9.62 6.89 11.23
C ASP A 178 9.16 6.43 9.83
N GLN A 179 8.12 5.61 9.75
CA GLN A 179 7.65 5.02 8.49
C GLN A 179 6.48 5.78 7.88
N PHE A 180 6.60 6.09 6.59
CA PHE A 180 5.56 6.73 5.77
C PHE A 180 5.24 5.86 4.55
N GLY A 181 4.07 6.07 3.94
CA GLY A 181 3.80 5.57 2.60
C GLY A 181 4.52 6.41 1.53
N GLU A 182 4.79 5.81 0.37
CA GLU A 182 5.44 6.48 -0.77
C GLU A 182 4.68 7.75 -1.21
N ALA A 183 3.35 7.75 -1.09
CA ALA A 183 2.52 8.92 -1.37
C ALA A 183 2.88 10.16 -0.53
N ALA A 184 3.42 9.98 0.68
CA ALA A 184 3.84 11.08 1.54
C ALA A 184 5.08 11.81 0.98
N GLU A 185 5.93 11.14 0.20
CA GLU A 185 7.04 11.78 -0.50
C GLU A 185 6.53 12.76 -1.56
N GLY A 186 5.43 12.41 -2.25
CA GLY A 186 4.75 13.33 -3.17
C GLY A 186 4.16 14.55 -2.47
N VAL A 187 3.62 14.39 -1.26
CA VAL A 187 3.15 15.50 -0.41
C VAL A 187 4.33 16.40 0.00
N GLU A 188 5.41 15.81 0.50
CA GLU A 188 6.62 16.53 0.88
C GLU A 188 7.22 17.32 -0.29
N ALA A 189 7.36 16.68 -1.44
CA ALA A 189 7.88 17.30 -2.65
C ALA A 189 7.00 18.49 -3.09
N SER A 190 5.69 18.33 -3.05
CA SER A 190 4.74 19.40 -3.39
C SER A 190 4.90 20.63 -2.49
N ILE A 191 5.10 20.42 -1.18
CA ILE A 191 5.32 21.51 -0.22
C ILE A 191 6.66 22.20 -0.44
N LYS A 192 7.72 21.43 -0.69
CA LYS A 192 9.08 21.96 -0.95
C LYS A 192 9.13 22.75 -2.25
N MET A 193 8.48 22.27 -3.31
CA MET A 193 8.37 22.94 -4.61
C MET A 193 7.32 24.06 -4.64
N ARG A 194 6.49 24.18 -3.59
CA ARG A 194 5.33 25.10 -3.52
C ARG A 194 4.40 25.00 -4.74
N SER A 195 4.31 23.81 -5.31
CA SER A 195 3.53 23.58 -6.53
C SER A 195 3.15 22.12 -6.69
N VAL A 196 2.06 21.88 -7.40
CA VAL A 196 1.63 20.54 -7.83
C VAL A 196 1.42 20.56 -9.35
N PRO A 197 2.25 19.84 -10.13
CA PRO A 197 2.18 19.91 -11.58
C PRO A 197 1.09 19.00 -12.14
N GLY A 198 0.17 19.52 -12.96
CA GLY A 198 -0.75 18.71 -13.75
C GLY A 198 -2.05 19.42 -14.09
N ARG A 199 -2.74 18.93 -15.13
CA ARG A 199 -4.02 19.45 -15.58
C ARG A 199 -5.16 18.44 -15.41
N GLY A 200 -5.01 17.23 -15.95
CA GLY A 200 -5.99 16.14 -15.81
C GLY A 200 -5.67 15.15 -14.69
N ALA A 201 -4.47 15.27 -14.11
CA ALA A 201 -3.96 14.35 -13.12
C ALA A 201 -4.71 14.38 -11.78
N GLY A 202 -4.52 13.34 -10.98
CA GLY A 202 -5.10 13.22 -9.65
C GLY A 202 -4.64 11.96 -8.94
N TRP A 203 -5.05 11.82 -7.68
CA TRP A 203 -4.78 10.65 -6.85
C TRP A 203 -6.08 10.07 -6.33
N ILE A 204 -6.17 8.74 -6.20
CA ILE A 204 -7.15 8.12 -5.31
C ILE A 204 -6.49 8.04 -3.92
N VAL A 205 -7.01 8.78 -2.95
CA VAL A 205 -6.39 8.93 -1.62
C VAL A 205 -7.19 8.14 -0.60
N VAL A 206 -6.47 7.30 0.16
CA VAL A 206 -7.03 6.49 1.25
C VAL A 206 -6.21 6.69 2.52
N ASP A 207 -6.88 6.75 3.68
CA ASP A 207 -6.23 6.81 4.97
C ASP A 207 -5.73 5.43 5.41
N VAL A 208 -4.51 5.36 5.95
CA VAL A 208 -3.91 4.13 6.49
C VAL A 208 -4.70 3.52 7.65
N ARG A 209 -5.48 4.33 8.38
CA ARG A 209 -6.36 3.86 9.46
C ARG A 209 -7.65 3.24 8.92
N ASP A 210 -8.17 3.75 7.79
CA ASP A 210 -9.34 3.17 7.10
C ASP A 210 -8.94 1.84 6.44
N LEU A 211 -7.86 1.90 5.66
CA LEU A 211 -6.76 0.93 5.68
C LEU A 211 -6.90 -0.32 6.56
N ALA A 212 -6.40 -0.10 7.78
CA ALA A 212 -6.34 -1.06 8.86
C ALA A 212 -7.73 -1.51 9.35
N ALA A 213 -8.73 -0.62 9.38
CA ALA A 213 -10.09 -0.97 9.75
C ALA A 213 -10.72 -1.99 8.78
N LEU A 214 -10.46 -1.84 7.47
CA LEU A 214 -10.84 -2.85 6.48
C LEU A 214 -10.19 -4.20 6.77
N HIS A 215 -8.89 -4.22 7.07
CA HIS A 215 -8.20 -5.47 7.40
C HIS A 215 -8.76 -6.14 8.67
N VAL A 216 -9.12 -5.37 9.69
CA VAL A 216 -9.80 -5.89 10.89
C VAL A 216 -11.17 -6.46 10.54
N ALA A 217 -11.97 -5.76 9.74
CA ALA A 217 -13.31 -6.23 9.35
C ALA A 217 -13.27 -7.52 8.51
N LEU A 218 -12.14 -7.80 7.85
CA LEU A 218 -11.92 -9.03 7.13
C LEU A 218 -11.56 -10.22 8.03
N LEU A 219 -11.19 -10.01 9.31
CA LEU A 219 -10.86 -11.06 10.29
C LEU A 219 -12.10 -11.81 10.81
N GLU A 220 -12.91 -12.32 9.88
CA GLU A 220 -14.09 -13.15 10.15
C GLU A 220 -13.95 -14.48 9.39
N PRO A 221 -13.73 -15.61 10.09
CA PRO A 221 -13.57 -16.92 9.45
C PRO A 221 -14.81 -17.34 8.65
N GLY A 222 -14.60 -18.14 7.59
CA GLY A 222 -15.67 -18.74 6.78
C GLY A 222 -16.37 -17.75 5.83
N ARG A 223 -15.80 -16.56 5.63
CA ARG A 223 -16.37 -15.52 4.76
C ARG A 223 -15.63 -15.34 3.44
N GLY A 224 -14.38 -15.80 3.35
CA GLY A 224 -13.59 -15.76 2.13
C GLY A 224 -14.04 -16.81 1.10
N PRO A 225 -13.61 -16.67 -0.17
CA PRO A 225 -12.74 -15.62 -0.71
C PRO A 225 -13.52 -14.34 -1.10
N ARG A 226 -12.99 -13.16 -0.75
CA ARG A 226 -13.56 -11.84 -1.10
C ARG A 226 -12.50 -10.90 -1.66
N ARG A 227 -12.95 -9.85 -2.36
CA ARG A 227 -12.07 -8.84 -2.95
C ARG A 227 -12.66 -7.45 -2.73
N TYR A 228 -11.86 -6.53 -2.21
CA TYR A 228 -12.32 -5.18 -1.90
C TYR A 228 -11.35 -4.12 -2.40
N MET A 229 -11.87 -3.16 -3.16
CA MET A 229 -11.18 -1.89 -3.35
C MET A 229 -11.21 -1.10 -2.05
N LEU A 230 -10.13 -0.37 -1.80
CA LEU A 230 -10.13 0.77 -0.89
C LEU A 230 -9.19 1.82 -1.48
N GLY A 231 -9.53 2.25 -2.69
CA GLY A 231 -8.75 3.22 -3.44
C GLY A 231 -8.91 4.63 -2.88
N GLY A 232 -10.11 4.91 -2.38
CA GLY A 232 -10.54 6.18 -1.84
C GLY A 232 -10.92 7.21 -2.88
N ARG A 233 -11.15 8.43 -2.41
CA ARG A 233 -11.67 9.51 -3.26
C ARG A 233 -10.62 9.92 -4.27
N ARG A 234 -11.02 10.03 -5.54
CA ARG A 234 -10.20 10.66 -6.58
C ARG A 234 -10.14 12.18 -6.35
N VAL A 235 -8.97 12.68 -6.02
CA VAL A 235 -8.65 14.11 -5.80
C VAL A 235 -7.86 14.65 -7.00
N PRO A 236 -8.42 15.59 -7.78
CA PRO A 236 -7.70 16.25 -8.87
C PRO A 236 -6.56 17.15 -8.37
N VAL A 237 -5.56 17.43 -9.22
CA VAL A 237 -4.39 18.27 -8.88
C VAL A 237 -4.74 19.60 -8.21
N GLY A 238 -5.75 20.31 -8.73
CA GLY A 238 -6.15 21.60 -8.19
C GLY A 238 -6.60 21.51 -6.73
N GLU A 239 -7.43 20.51 -6.43
CA GLU A 239 -7.88 20.24 -5.07
C GLU A 239 -6.74 19.72 -4.19
N LEU A 240 -5.88 18.86 -4.73
CA LEU A 240 -4.70 18.35 -4.02
C LEU A 240 -3.76 19.48 -3.59
N ALA A 241 -3.51 20.47 -4.47
CA ALA A 241 -2.71 21.65 -4.14
C ALA A 241 -3.33 22.47 -3.00
N THR A 242 -4.65 22.68 -3.03
CA THR A 242 -5.38 23.35 -1.95
C THR A 242 -5.27 22.59 -0.63
N LEU A 243 -5.61 21.30 -0.60
CA LEU A 243 -5.61 20.49 0.62
C LEU A 243 -4.21 20.40 1.25
N ILE A 244 -3.16 20.20 0.43
CA ILE A 244 -1.78 20.17 0.92
C ILE A 244 -1.37 21.56 1.41
N GLY A 245 -1.72 22.62 0.68
CA GLY A 245 -1.39 24.00 1.05
C GLY A 245 -2.01 24.44 2.37
N ASP A 246 -3.30 24.13 2.56
CA ASP A 246 -4.04 24.41 3.79
C ASP A 246 -3.39 23.69 4.99
N ALA A 247 -3.09 22.39 4.86
CA ALA A 247 -2.39 21.61 5.88
C ALA A 247 -0.97 22.14 6.17
N ALA A 248 -0.26 22.58 5.13
CA ALA A 248 1.11 23.10 5.22
C ALA A 248 1.17 24.57 5.70
N GLY A 249 0.04 25.28 5.75
CA GLY A 249 0.02 26.73 5.99
C GLY A 249 0.80 27.50 4.93
N ARG A 250 0.76 27.04 3.67
CA ARG A 250 1.52 27.60 2.54
C ARG A 250 0.66 27.57 1.28
N ASP A 251 0.74 28.62 0.47
CA ASP A 251 0.12 28.60 -0.85
C ASP A 251 0.89 27.66 -1.79
N LEU A 252 0.19 26.68 -2.36
CA LEU A 252 0.70 25.79 -3.40
C LEU A 252 0.01 26.12 -4.73
N ALA A 253 0.80 26.35 -5.77
CA ALA A 253 0.27 26.64 -7.09
C ALA A 253 0.03 25.34 -7.89
N PRO A 254 -1.20 25.06 -8.37
CA PRO A 254 -1.40 24.02 -9.37
C PRO A 254 -0.82 24.50 -10.71
N ILE A 255 0.23 23.83 -11.21
CA ILE A 255 0.89 24.21 -12.46
C ILE A 255 0.26 23.41 -13.60
N PRO A 256 -0.44 24.04 -14.56
CA PRO A 256 -1.23 23.33 -15.56
C PRO A 256 -0.34 22.74 -16.67
N ILE A 257 0.38 21.67 -16.35
CA ILE A 257 1.19 20.93 -17.32
C ILE A 257 0.30 19.92 -18.05
N PRO A 258 0.29 19.89 -19.40
CA PRO A 258 -0.45 18.89 -20.15
C PRO A 258 -0.01 17.47 -19.80
N ASP A 259 -0.97 16.56 -19.63
CA ASP A 259 -0.71 15.18 -19.21
C ASP A 259 0.25 14.43 -20.15
N VAL A 260 0.21 14.73 -21.45
CA VAL A 260 1.15 14.18 -22.44
C VAL A 260 2.58 14.64 -22.17
N ALA A 261 2.77 15.89 -21.74
CA ALA A 261 4.09 16.42 -21.40
C ALA A 261 4.64 15.73 -20.15
N LEU A 262 3.82 15.57 -19.09
CA LEU A 262 4.21 14.84 -17.88
C LEU A 262 4.64 13.40 -18.20
N ARG A 263 3.85 12.68 -19.00
CA ARG A 263 4.21 11.32 -19.43
C ARG A 263 5.49 11.27 -20.29
N THR A 264 5.73 12.30 -21.09
CA THR A 264 6.96 12.41 -21.89
C THR A 264 8.17 12.64 -21.00
N VAL A 265 8.05 13.52 -20.00
CA VAL A 265 9.08 13.72 -18.97
C VAL A 265 9.39 12.40 -18.27
N GLY A 266 8.38 11.66 -17.83
CA GLY A 266 8.59 10.34 -17.21
C GLY A 266 9.41 9.38 -18.09
N ARG A 267 9.13 9.29 -19.40
CA ARG A 267 9.91 8.46 -20.33
C ARG A 267 11.35 8.93 -20.53
N ILE A 268 11.59 10.25 -20.45
CA ILE A 268 12.96 10.78 -20.52
C ILE A 268 13.72 10.34 -19.27
N PHE A 269 13.11 10.46 -18.10
CA PHE A 269 13.70 10.02 -16.83
C PHE A 269 13.97 8.51 -16.79
N ASP A 270 13.15 7.67 -17.44
CA ASP A 270 13.47 6.23 -17.58
C ASP A 270 14.80 5.97 -18.34
N VAL A 271 15.22 6.90 -19.22
CA VAL A 271 16.44 6.76 -20.03
C VAL A 271 17.67 7.36 -19.36
N ILE A 272 17.48 8.50 -18.67
CA ILE A 272 18.59 9.28 -18.09
C ILE A 272 18.72 9.12 -16.58
N GLY A 273 17.76 8.46 -15.92
CA GLY A 273 17.65 8.38 -14.47
C GLY A 273 18.90 7.83 -13.79
N ASP A 274 19.48 6.75 -14.35
CA ASP A 274 20.70 6.12 -13.82
C ASP A 274 21.95 7.04 -13.87
N GLN A 275 21.87 8.13 -14.64
CA GLN A 275 22.94 9.11 -14.78
C GLN A 275 22.73 10.36 -13.92
N LEU A 276 21.56 10.49 -13.27
CA LEU A 276 21.26 11.61 -12.41
C LEU A 276 21.89 11.40 -11.02
N PRO A 277 22.49 12.44 -10.42
CA PRO A 277 23.11 12.33 -9.10
C PRO A 277 22.07 12.32 -7.95
N PHE A 278 20.78 12.19 -8.25
CA PHE A 278 19.69 12.21 -7.28
C PHE A 278 18.61 11.20 -7.68
N GLU A 279 18.01 10.57 -6.68
CA GLU A 279 16.82 9.73 -6.86
C GLU A 279 15.59 10.61 -7.10
N THR A 280 14.70 10.16 -7.98
CA THR A 280 13.46 10.88 -8.29
C THR A 280 12.28 9.92 -8.45
N PRO A 281 11.10 10.26 -7.89
CA PRO A 281 9.89 9.46 -8.08
C PRO A 281 9.29 9.64 -9.49
N ILE A 282 9.91 10.46 -10.35
CA ILE A 282 9.43 10.74 -11.70
C ILE A 282 9.94 9.65 -12.65
N ASN A 283 9.06 8.73 -13.01
CA ASN A 283 9.27 7.75 -14.07
C ASN A 283 8.01 7.62 -14.95
N SER A 284 8.09 6.88 -16.06
CA SER A 284 6.95 6.79 -16.98
C SER A 284 5.69 6.18 -16.36
N ALA A 285 5.83 5.23 -15.44
CA ALA A 285 4.70 4.58 -14.77
C ALA A 285 4.06 5.48 -13.73
N ALA A 286 4.84 6.13 -12.87
CA ALA A 286 4.36 7.13 -11.92
C ALA A 286 3.57 8.24 -12.64
N MET A 287 4.10 8.74 -13.75
CA MET A 287 3.39 9.74 -14.57
C MET A 287 2.17 9.17 -15.28
N GLN A 288 2.15 7.88 -15.63
CA GLN A 288 0.98 7.21 -16.17
C GLN A 288 -0.12 7.08 -15.12
N TYR A 289 0.19 6.56 -13.93
CA TYR A 289 -0.75 6.47 -12.81
C TYR A 289 -1.31 7.85 -12.47
N TYR A 290 -0.43 8.84 -12.33
CA TYR A 290 -0.81 10.19 -11.94
C TYR A 290 -1.72 10.87 -12.97
N THR A 291 -1.39 10.77 -14.27
CA THR A 291 -2.16 11.45 -15.33
C THR A 291 -3.39 10.70 -15.80
N GLN A 292 -3.50 9.41 -15.50
CA GLN A 292 -4.62 8.56 -15.91
C GLN A 292 -5.30 7.89 -14.73
N MET A 293 -5.23 8.50 -13.55
CA MET A 293 -5.82 7.96 -12.33
C MET A 293 -7.35 7.86 -12.48
N PRO A 294 -7.94 6.65 -12.40
CA PRO A 294 -9.39 6.45 -12.46
C PRO A 294 -10.04 6.76 -11.11
N LYS A 295 -11.37 6.65 -11.03
CA LYS A 295 -12.07 6.57 -9.73
C LYS A 295 -11.91 5.17 -9.13
N SER A 296 -12.14 5.02 -7.84
CA SER A 296 -12.24 3.70 -7.17
C SER A 296 -13.70 3.38 -6.84
N ASP A 297 -14.12 2.15 -7.07
CA ASP A 297 -15.40 1.61 -6.59
C ASP A 297 -15.20 0.93 -5.24
N ASP A 298 -15.27 1.73 -4.18
CA ASP A 298 -15.13 1.26 -2.80
C ASP A 298 -16.50 0.89 -2.17
N ALA A 299 -17.60 0.99 -2.94
CA ALA A 299 -18.94 0.73 -2.44
C ALA A 299 -19.13 -0.69 -1.85
N PRO A 300 -18.48 -1.76 -2.36
CA PRO A 300 -18.51 -3.07 -1.71
C PRO A 300 -17.92 -3.05 -0.29
N ALA A 301 -16.81 -2.34 -0.05
CA ALA A 301 -16.20 -2.27 1.28
C ALA A 301 -17.11 -1.55 2.29
N GLU A 302 -17.79 -0.49 1.86
CA GLU A 302 -18.78 0.21 2.69
C GLU A 302 -20.02 -0.67 2.95
N ARG A 303 -20.60 -1.26 1.91
CA ARG A 303 -21.84 -2.03 2.01
C ARG A 303 -21.68 -3.31 2.81
N ASP A 304 -20.61 -4.06 2.57
CA ASP A 304 -20.46 -5.42 3.09
C ASP A 304 -19.73 -5.43 4.44
N LEU A 305 -18.86 -4.45 4.70
CA LEU A 305 -17.99 -4.40 5.88
C LEU A 305 -18.17 -3.12 6.72
N GLY A 306 -19.01 -2.18 6.28
CA GLY A 306 -19.28 -0.94 7.01
C GLY A 306 -18.10 0.05 7.03
N ILE A 307 -17.14 -0.09 6.11
CA ILE A 307 -15.93 0.75 6.08
C ILE A 307 -16.31 2.17 5.65
N LYS A 308 -16.15 3.11 6.59
CA LYS A 308 -16.31 4.54 6.34
C LYS A 308 -14.95 5.19 6.18
N GLN A 309 -14.76 5.88 5.07
CA GLN A 309 -13.52 6.58 4.81
C GLN A 309 -13.55 7.98 5.43
N ARG A 310 -12.39 8.38 5.97
CA ARG A 310 -12.17 9.72 6.51
C ARG A 310 -12.14 10.75 5.38
N GLU A 311 -12.33 12.01 5.77
CA GLU A 311 -12.16 13.11 4.83
C GLU A 311 -10.70 13.24 4.41
N VAL A 312 -10.46 13.41 3.11
CA VAL A 312 -9.09 13.49 2.58
C VAL A 312 -8.30 14.66 3.19
N ALA A 313 -8.99 15.73 3.59
CA ALA A 313 -8.38 16.85 4.30
C ALA A 313 -7.73 16.44 5.63
N GLU A 314 -8.39 15.56 6.41
CA GLU A 314 -7.85 15.02 7.67
C GLU A 314 -6.61 14.16 7.39
N THR A 315 -6.71 13.25 6.41
CA THR A 315 -5.60 12.36 6.03
C THR A 315 -4.36 13.14 5.56
N ILE A 316 -4.55 14.20 4.76
CA ILE A 316 -3.44 15.06 4.30
C ILE A 316 -2.89 15.87 5.48
N ALA A 317 -3.74 16.45 6.34
CA ALA A 317 -3.31 17.20 7.51
C ALA A 317 -2.44 16.34 8.45
N ASP A 318 -2.86 15.12 8.75
CA ASP A 318 -2.12 14.18 9.59
C ASP A 318 -0.79 13.74 8.94
N THR A 319 -0.77 13.57 7.61
CA THR A 319 0.47 13.31 6.87
C THR A 319 1.46 14.46 7.01
N VAL A 320 1.00 15.71 6.80
CA VAL A 320 1.83 16.91 6.90
C VAL A 320 2.32 17.12 8.33
N ALA A 321 1.47 16.90 9.34
CA ALA A 321 1.84 16.95 10.74
C ALA A 321 2.97 15.95 11.06
N GLY A 322 2.83 14.70 10.59
CA GLY A 322 3.86 13.69 10.74
C GLY A 322 5.18 14.05 10.07
N LEU A 323 5.14 14.59 8.84
CA LEU A 323 6.33 15.04 8.13
C LEU A 323 7.06 16.18 8.88
N ARG A 324 6.34 17.09 9.53
CA ARG A 324 6.92 18.14 10.39
C ARG A 324 7.55 17.55 11.65
N GLU A 325 6.89 16.60 12.31
CA GLU A 325 7.36 15.96 13.55
C GLU A 325 8.73 15.29 13.36
N VAL A 326 8.96 14.68 12.19
CA VAL A 326 10.24 14.03 11.84
C VAL A 326 11.24 14.97 11.14
N GLY A 327 10.94 16.26 11.03
CA GLY A 327 11.85 17.27 10.46
C GLY A 327 12.03 17.21 8.94
N ARG A 328 11.06 16.65 8.20
CA ARG A 328 11.09 16.58 6.72
C ARG A 328 10.53 17.84 6.03
N LEU A 329 9.87 18.73 6.78
CA LEU A 329 9.25 20.00 6.34
C LEU A 329 9.71 21.20 7.17
#